data_AF-B2B428-F1
#
_entry.id   AF-B2B428-F1
#
_cell.length_a   1.000
_cell.length_b   1.000
_cell.length_c   1.000
_cell.angle_alpha   90.00
_cell.angle_beta   90.00
_cell.angle_gamma   90.00
#
_symmetry.space_group_name_H-M   'P 1'
#
loop_
_entity.id
_entity.type
_entity.pdbx_description
1 polymer ?
#
loop_
_entity_poly.entity_id
_entity_poly.type
_entity_poly.pdbx_seq_one_letter_code
_entity_poly.pdbx_strand_id
1 'polypeptide(L)'
;MADISIRKWIRWESHSPTPPTSTIVLTSPQRRFVDIRVLLPLPTPPDSELPLEQLEWAIAGTSTSSPVLNPKTKEVEYSHCVWSHWIDSRVNNRDAGADEGDNYPVEGHPELTLERGRMVNPASGRVEGYEEMWVAGEVRA
;
A
#
# COMPACT_ATOMS: atom_id res chain seq x y z
N MET A 1 0.75 15.56 -7.26
CA MET A 1 -0.67 15.45 -7.64
C MET A 1 -1.38 14.66 -6.56
N ALA A 2 -2.71 14.78 -6.46
CA ALA A 2 -3.50 13.85 -5.65
C ALA A 2 -3.53 12.48 -6.34
N ASP A 3 -3.72 11.42 -5.57
CA ASP A 3 -3.75 10.04 -6.06
C ASP A 3 -4.75 9.18 -5.26
N ILE A 4 -5.36 8.21 -5.95
CA ILE A 4 -6.15 7.15 -5.34
C ILE A 4 -5.51 5.83 -5.80
N SER A 5 -5.02 5.03 -4.85
CA SER A 5 -4.41 3.74 -5.12
C SER A 5 -5.27 2.63 -4.52
N ILE A 6 -5.61 1.61 -5.32
CA ILE A 6 -6.41 0.46 -4.88
C ILE A 6 -5.55 -0.78 -4.97
N ARG A 7 -5.43 -1.54 -3.87
CA ARG A 7 -4.60 -2.76 -3.88
C ARG A 7 -5.34 -3.90 -4.56
N LYS A 8 -4.69 -4.50 -5.57
CA LYS A 8 -5.19 -5.69 -6.28
C LYS A 8 -4.84 -6.98 -5.56
N TRP A 9 -3.61 -7.08 -5.07
CA TRP A 9 -3.13 -8.26 -4.32
C TRP A 9 -1.86 -7.90 -3.55
N ILE A 10 -1.56 -8.73 -2.56
CA ILE A 10 -0.26 -8.84 -1.91
C ILE A 10 0.26 -10.27 -2.06
N ARG A 11 1.57 -10.40 -2.26
CA ARG A 11 2.28 -11.67 -2.28
C ARG A 11 3.51 -11.58 -1.39
N TRP A 12 3.66 -12.55 -0.49
CA TRP A 12 4.93 -12.79 0.22
C TRP A 12 5.79 -13.76 -0.60
N GLU A 13 7.12 -13.66 -0.51
CA GLU A 13 8.06 -14.53 -1.26
C GLU A 13 7.73 -16.03 -1.17
N SER A 14 7.18 -16.47 -0.04
CA SER A 14 6.85 -17.86 0.27
C SER A 14 5.42 -18.29 -0.12
N HIS A 15 4.58 -17.38 -0.64
CA HIS A 15 3.15 -17.61 -0.86
C HIS A 15 2.67 -17.17 -2.26
N SER A 16 1.48 -17.65 -2.66
CA SER A 16 0.79 -17.15 -3.86
C SER A 16 0.16 -15.78 -3.60
N PRO A 17 -0.04 -14.93 -4.63
CA PRO A 17 -0.75 -13.67 -4.46
C PRO A 17 -2.16 -13.89 -3.92
N THR A 18 -2.56 -13.09 -2.95
CA THR A 18 -3.94 -13.07 -2.43
C THR A 18 -4.42 -11.63 -2.29
N PRO A 19 -5.71 -11.35 -2.49
CA PRO A 19 -6.34 -10.12 -2.03
C PRO A 19 -6.95 -10.37 -0.64
N PRO A 20 -6.19 -10.30 0.47
CA PRO A 20 -6.75 -10.53 1.80
C PRO A 20 -7.71 -9.40 2.21
N THR A 21 -7.62 -8.25 1.54
CA THR A 21 -8.32 -7.04 1.90
C THR A 21 -8.86 -6.30 0.67
N SER A 22 -9.94 -5.55 0.88
CA SER A 22 -10.30 -4.40 0.06
C SER A 22 -9.54 -3.20 0.62
N THR A 23 -8.49 -2.78 -0.08
CA THR A 23 -7.58 -1.72 0.37
C THR A 23 -7.61 -0.51 -0.56
N ILE A 24 -7.69 0.67 0.04
CA ILE A 24 -7.58 1.96 -0.64
C ILE A 24 -6.58 2.86 0.09
N VAL A 25 -5.76 3.55 -0.70
CA VAL A 25 -4.88 4.61 -0.23
C VAL A 25 -5.25 5.91 -0.95
N LEU A 26 -5.56 6.94 -0.18
CA LEU A 26 -5.84 8.27 -0.69
C LEU A 26 -4.65 9.17 -0.37
N THR A 27 -4.04 9.79 -1.37
CA THR A 27 -2.90 10.69 -1.18
C THR A 27 -3.21 12.09 -1.70
N SER A 28 -3.03 13.10 -0.86
CA SER A 28 -3.23 14.50 -1.23
C SER A 28 -2.04 15.06 -2.04
N PRO A 29 -2.20 16.20 -2.72
CA PRO A 29 -1.08 16.84 -3.42
C PRO A 29 0.10 17.20 -2.50
N GLN A 30 -0.16 17.45 -1.22
CA GLN A 30 0.86 17.71 -0.18
C GLN A 30 1.38 16.41 0.46
N ARG A 31 1.15 15.25 -0.17
CA ARG A 31 1.66 13.94 0.25
C ARG A 31 1.19 13.49 1.62
N ARG A 32 0.00 13.94 2.05
CA ARG A 32 -0.69 13.33 3.20
C ARG A 32 -1.48 12.15 2.70
N PHE A 33 -1.38 11.02 3.38
CA PHE A 33 -2.06 9.81 2.96
C PHE A 33 -3.00 9.25 4.05
N VAL A 34 -4.00 8.50 3.60
CA VAL A 34 -4.85 7.63 4.41
C VAL A 34 -4.91 6.28 3.72
N ASP A 35 -4.46 5.21 4.40
CA ASP A 35 -4.52 3.81 3.99
C ASP A 35 -5.56 3.09 4.86
N ILE A 36 -6.57 2.50 4.23
CA ILE A 36 -7.61 1.72 4.90
C ILE A 36 -7.69 0.34 4.28
N ARG A 37 -7.59 -0.69 5.13
CA ARG A 37 -7.60 -2.10 4.73
C ARG A 37 -8.72 -2.83 5.46
N VAL A 38 -9.72 -3.30 4.71
CA VAL A 38 -10.86 -4.07 5.25
C VAL A 38 -10.74 -5.51 4.78
N LEU A 39 -10.83 -6.48 5.71
CA LEU A 39 -10.74 -7.91 5.39
C LEU A 39 -11.84 -8.36 4.42
N LEU A 40 -11.46 -9.17 3.43
CA LEU A 40 -12.38 -9.86 2.54
C LEU A 40 -12.81 -11.23 3.13
N PRO A 41 -14.00 -11.75 2.78
CA PRO A 41 -15.01 -11.13 1.92
C PRO A 41 -15.78 -10.00 2.62
N LEU A 42 -16.20 -8.99 1.85
CA LEU A 42 -17.17 -8.00 2.33
C LEU A 42 -18.56 -8.64 2.41
N PRO A 43 -19.41 -8.26 3.37
CA PRO A 43 -20.74 -8.84 3.51
C PRO A 43 -21.63 -8.53 2.31
N THR A 44 -22.61 -9.41 2.12
CA THR A 44 -23.68 -9.26 1.15
C THR A 44 -25.00 -9.39 1.92
N PRO A 45 -25.86 -8.35 2.00
CA PRO A 45 -25.82 -7.08 1.27
C PRO A 45 -24.77 -6.07 1.79
N PRO A 46 -24.32 -5.12 0.94
CA PRO A 46 -23.22 -4.20 1.23
C PRO A 46 -23.52 -3.18 2.34
N ASP A 47 -24.80 -2.96 2.67
CA ASP A 47 -25.22 -1.99 3.69
C ASP A 47 -25.18 -2.57 5.12
N SER A 48 -24.62 -3.76 5.30
CA SER A 48 -24.47 -4.38 6.61
C SER A 48 -23.35 -3.67 7.39
N GLU A 49 -23.60 -3.28 8.64
CA GLU A 49 -22.54 -2.76 9.51
C GLU A 49 -21.44 -3.82 9.67
N LEU A 50 -20.19 -3.42 9.42
CA LEU A 50 -19.05 -4.30 9.60
C LEU A 50 -18.61 -4.28 11.07
N PRO A 51 -18.30 -5.44 11.66
CA PRO A 51 -17.65 -5.48 12.96
C PRO A 51 -16.27 -4.79 12.88
N LEU A 52 -15.82 -4.16 13.96
CA LEU A 52 -14.53 -3.47 14.00
C LEU A 52 -13.36 -4.43 13.71
N GLU A 53 -13.52 -5.70 14.06
CA GLU A 53 -12.58 -6.80 13.79
C GLU A 53 -12.34 -7.03 12.29
N GLN A 54 -13.22 -6.53 11.42
CA GLN A 54 -13.03 -6.59 9.96
C GLN A 54 -12.05 -5.53 9.45
N LEU A 55 -11.73 -4.51 10.25
CA LEU A 55 -10.65 -3.58 9.96
C LEU A 55 -9.30 -4.30 10.17
N GLU A 56 -8.60 -4.57 9.08
CA GLU A 56 -7.29 -5.22 9.13
C GLU A 56 -6.21 -4.25 9.62
N TRP A 57 -6.23 -3.04 9.05
CA TRP A 57 -5.32 -1.95 9.39
C TRP A 57 -5.87 -0.62 8.87
N ALA A 58 -5.72 0.45 9.65
CA ALA A 58 -5.88 1.81 9.18
C ALA A 58 -4.67 2.64 9.60
N ILE A 59 -4.11 3.37 8.64
CA ILE A 59 -2.92 4.20 8.83
C ILE A 59 -3.13 5.54 8.16
N ALA A 60 -2.57 6.60 8.73
CA ALA A 60 -2.47 7.88 8.05
C ALA A 60 -1.16 8.59 8.42
N GLY A 61 -0.70 9.45 7.53
CA GLY A 61 0.53 10.19 7.76
C GLY A 61 1.01 10.97 6.55
N THR A 62 2.32 11.07 6.39
CA THR A 62 2.98 11.72 5.24
C THR A 62 3.85 10.75 4.47
N SER A 63 3.85 10.88 3.15
CA SER A 63 4.70 10.10 2.25
C SER A 63 5.78 10.96 1.62
N THR A 64 6.91 10.33 1.30
CA THR A 64 7.92 10.87 0.39
C THR A 64 8.18 9.86 -0.72
N SER A 65 8.61 10.33 -1.88
CA SER A 65 8.90 9.50 -3.04
C SER A 65 10.09 10.09 -3.78
N SER A 66 11.14 9.29 -3.94
CA SER A 66 12.41 9.69 -4.54
C SER A 66 12.70 8.81 -5.75
N PRO A 67 12.86 9.37 -6.96
CA PRO A 67 13.13 8.57 -8.15
C PRO A 67 14.53 7.94 -8.08
N VAL A 68 14.61 6.67 -8.44
CA VAL A 68 15.86 5.93 -8.61
C VAL A 68 16.09 5.70 -10.10
N LEU A 69 17.25 6.11 -10.60
CA LEU A 69 17.55 6.06 -12.03
C LEU A 69 18.31 4.79 -12.38
N ASN A 70 17.95 4.18 -13.52
CA ASN A 70 18.74 3.11 -14.10
C ASN A 70 20.14 3.66 -14.47
N PRO A 71 21.24 3.06 -13.98
CA PRO A 71 22.58 3.59 -14.20
C PRO A 71 22.99 3.70 -15.68
N LYS A 72 22.43 2.84 -16.54
CA LYS A 72 22.75 2.74 -17.97
C LYS A 72 21.90 3.68 -18.82
N THR A 73 20.58 3.70 -18.62
CA THR A 73 19.67 4.51 -19.45
C THR A 73 19.45 5.93 -18.93
N LYS A 74 19.74 6.17 -17.63
CA LYS A 74 19.43 7.41 -16.90
C LYS A 74 17.93 7.71 -16.78
N GLU A 75 17.08 6.77 -17.15
CA GLU A 75 15.63 6.86 -16.95
C GLU A 75 15.26 6.40 -15.55
N VAL A 76 14.08 6.81 -15.07
CA VAL A 76 13.56 6.36 -13.77
C VAL A 76 13.23 4.86 -13.87
N GLU A 77 13.89 4.05 -13.04
CA GLU A 77 13.68 2.60 -12.94
C GLU A 77 12.56 2.28 -11.96
N TYR A 78 12.57 2.95 -10.80
CA TYR A 78 11.54 2.88 -9.77
C TYR A 78 11.58 4.13 -8.90
N SER A 79 10.62 4.29 -7.99
CA SER A 79 10.67 5.32 -6.96
C SER A 79 10.75 4.67 -5.59
N HIS A 80 11.73 5.06 -4.79
CA HIS A 80 11.81 4.68 -3.39
C HIS A 80 10.85 5.56 -2.58
N CYS A 81 9.92 4.92 -1.87
CA CYS A 81 8.85 5.56 -1.15
C CYS A 81 8.96 5.26 0.35
N VAL A 82 8.67 6.26 1.17
CA VAL A 82 8.63 6.14 2.64
C VAL A 82 7.33 6.76 3.11
N TRP A 83 6.57 6.05 3.93
CA TRP A 83 5.36 6.56 4.56
C TRP A 83 5.57 6.63 6.07
N SER A 84 5.62 7.84 6.61
CA SER A 84 5.76 8.10 8.03
C SER A 84 4.39 8.23 8.67
N HIS A 85 4.09 7.37 9.65
CA HIS A 85 2.76 7.23 10.22
C HIS A 85 2.55 8.21 11.38
N TRP A 86 1.36 8.80 11.46
CA TRP A 86 0.88 9.59 12.60
C TRP A 86 -0.26 8.90 13.33
N ILE A 87 -1.00 8.07 12.59
CA ILE A 87 -2.10 7.25 13.05
C ILE A 87 -1.80 5.84 12.59
N ASP A 88 -1.91 4.89 13.52
CA ASP A 88 -1.80 3.45 13.25
C ASP A 88 -2.81 2.73 14.14
N SER A 89 -3.70 1.93 13.56
CA SER A 89 -4.75 1.22 14.32
C SER A 89 -4.24 0.02 15.12
N ARG A 90 -2.99 -0.41 14.95
CA ARG A 90 -2.40 -1.60 15.60
C ARG A 90 -1.52 -1.26 16.79
N VAL A 91 -1.04 -0.02 16.87
CA VAL A 91 -0.16 0.46 17.93
C VAL A 91 -0.65 1.81 18.45
N ASN A 92 -0.08 2.29 19.54
CA ASN A 92 -0.35 3.67 19.94
C ASN A 92 0.30 4.63 18.91
N ASN A 93 -0.35 5.75 18.60
CA ASN A 93 0.17 6.75 17.65
C ASN A 93 1.59 7.26 17.95
N ARG A 94 2.05 7.16 19.20
CA ARG A 94 3.43 7.54 19.59
C ARG A 94 4.49 6.51 19.16
N ASP A 95 4.05 5.27 18.97
CA ASP A 95 4.86 4.13 18.55
C ASP A 95 4.68 3.85 17.06
N ALA A 96 3.89 4.68 16.37
CA ALA A 96 3.67 4.58 14.93
C ALA A 96 5.00 4.77 14.20
N GLY A 97 5.34 3.78 13.37
CA GLY A 97 6.61 3.72 12.68
C GLY A 97 6.59 4.42 11.32
N ALA A 98 7.53 4.02 10.49
CA ALA A 98 7.48 4.24 9.06
C ALA A 98 7.63 2.91 8.35
N ASP A 99 6.95 2.74 7.23
CA ASP A 99 7.21 1.70 6.26
C ASP A 99 7.82 2.32 4.99
N GLU A 100 8.51 1.46 4.24
CA GLU A 100 9.21 1.82 3.02
C GLU A 100 9.06 0.72 1.97
N GLY A 101 9.10 1.14 0.71
CA GLY A 101 8.86 0.28 -0.44
C GLY A 101 9.35 0.94 -1.73
N ASP A 102 9.70 0.11 -2.71
CA ASP A 102 10.13 0.52 -4.02
C ASP A 102 8.99 0.31 -5.02
N ASN A 103 8.54 1.40 -5.65
CA ASN A 103 7.44 1.40 -6.60
C ASN A 103 7.95 1.35 -8.03
N TYR A 104 7.72 0.22 -8.69
CA TYR A 104 8.09 -0.04 -10.08
C TYR A 104 6.90 0.21 -11.01
N PRO A 105 7.09 0.92 -12.14
CA PRO A 105 6.09 0.96 -13.20
C PRO A 105 5.92 -0.43 -13.81
N VAL A 106 4.71 -0.75 -14.25
CA VAL A 106 4.44 -2.01 -14.96
C VAL A 106 4.43 -1.75 -16.46
N GLU A 107 5.30 -2.44 -17.19
CA GLU A 107 5.44 -2.27 -18.63
C GLU A 107 4.11 -2.53 -19.36
N GLY A 108 3.70 -1.59 -20.21
CA GLY A 108 2.42 -1.65 -20.93
C GLY A 108 1.16 -1.32 -20.11
N HIS A 109 1.30 -1.10 -18.80
CA HIS A 109 0.19 -0.86 -17.86
C HIS A 109 0.43 0.40 -17.02
N PRO A 110 0.22 1.60 -17.59
CA PRO A 110 0.48 2.87 -16.90
C PRO A 110 -0.39 3.09 -15.65
N GLU A 111 -1.51 2.37 -15.53
CA GLU A 111 -2.39 2.39 -14.38
C GLU A 111 -1.91 1.52 -13.22
N LEU A 112 -0.92 0.65 -13.45
CA LEU A 112 -0.43 -0.32 -12.47
C LEU A 112 0.93 0.10 -11.89
N THR A 113 1.10 -0.16 -10.60
CA THR A 113 2.36 -0.01 -9.89
C THR A 113 2.63 -1.26 -9.08
N LEU A 114 3.82 -1.83 -9.25
CA LEU A 114 4.31 -2.95 -8.45
C LEU A 114 5.19 -2.40 -7.33
N GLU A 115 4.70 -2.46 -6.11
CA GLU A 115 5.48 -2.15 -4.93
C GLU A 115 6.24 -3.38 -4.46
N ARG A 116 7.49 -3.18 -4.02
CA ARG A 116 8.31 -4.20 -3.38
C ARG A 116 8.88 -3.68 -2.08
N GLY A 117 8.83 -4.50 -1.04
CA GLY A 117 9.44 -4.15 0.24
C GLY A 117 9.84 -5.38 1.03
N ARG A 118 10.30 -5.16 2.27
CA ARG A 118 10.59 -6.23 3.22
C ARG A 118 10.04 -5.85 4.58
N MET A 119 9.21 -6.72 5.15
CA MET A 119 8.67 -6.53 6.50
C MET A 119 8.39 -7.88 7.15
N VAL A 120 7.96 -7.87 8.42
CA VAL A 120 7.57 -9.10 9.13
C VAL A 120 6.30 -9.65 8.50
N ASN A 121 6.37 -10.86 7.91
CA ASN A 121 5.21 -11.59 7.45
C ASN A 121 4.37 -12.03 8.67
N PRO A 122 3.10 -11.60 8.78
CA PRO A 122 2.27 -11.90 9.95
C PRO A 122 1.99 -13.39 10.13
N ALA A 123 2.05 -14.20 9.06
CA ALA A 123 1.83 -15.64 9.13
C ALA A 123 3.05 -16.40 9.66
N SER A 124 4.27 -15.97 9.31
CA SER A 124 5.51 -16.66 9.69
C SER A 124 6.24 -16.01 10.88
N GLY A 125 5.94 -14.73 11.17
CA GLY A 125 6.66 -13.92 12.16
C GLY A 125 8.09 -13.56 11.74
N ARG A 126 8.47 -13.79 10.48
CA ARG A 126 9.82 -13.57 9.96
C ARG A 126 9.84 -12.41 8.97
N VAL A 127 10.97 -11.72 8.88
CA VAL A 127 11.19 -10.71 7.83
C VAL A 127 11.30 -11.41 6.48
N GLU A 128 10.37 -11.10 5.58
CA GLU A 128 10.28 -11.64 4.22
C GLU A 128 10.09 -10.50 3.22
N GLY A 129 10.50 -10.74 1.97
CA GLY A 129 10.11 -9.86 0.88
C GLY A 129 8.61 -9.97 0.59
N TYR A 130 8.01 -8.85 0.21
CA TYR A 130 6.65 -8.80 -0.29
C TYR A 130 6.58 -8.02 -1.60
N GLU A 131 5.54 -8.30 -2.36
CA GLU A 131 5.12 -7.56 -3.53
C GLU A 131 3.65 -7.16 -3.36
N GLU A 132 3.33 -5.90 -3.63
CA GLU A 132 1.95 -5.42 -3.70
C GLU A 132 1.67 -4.85 -5.10
N MET A 133 0.55 -5.24 -5.68
CA MET A 133 0.09 -4.65 -6.94
C MET A 133 -0.99 -3.63 -6.67
N TRP A 134 -0.76 -2.42 -7.16
CA TRP A 134 -1.66 -1.29 -7.02
C TRP A 134 -2.21 -0.89 -8.38
N VAL A 135 -3.47 -0.46 -8.39
CA VAL A 135 -4.09 0.21 -9.55
C VAL A 135 -4.47 1.64 -9.17
N ALA A 136 -4.20 2.57 -10.08
CA ALA A 136 -4.68 3.94 -9.96
C ALA A 136 -6.21 4.02 -10.14
N GLY A 137 -6.88 4.71 -9.23
CA GLY A 137 -8.29 5.07 -9.31
C GLY A 137 -8.51 6.40 -10.04
N GLU A 138 -9.75 6.64 -10.49
CA GLU A 138 -10.13 7.93 -11.09
C GLU A 138 -10.18 9.03 -10.03
N VAL A 139 -9.33 10.06 -10.17
CA VAL A 139 -9.46 11.32 -9.42
C VAL A 139 -10.26 12.31 -10.27
N ARG A 140 -11.46 12.68 -9.80
CA ARG A 140 -12.28 13.74 -10.43
C ARG A 140 -12.01 15.07 -9.72
N ALA A 141 -11.69 16.10 -10.51
CA ALA A 141 -11.45 17.47 -10.04
C ALA A 141 -12.71 18.33 -10.15
#